data_AF-A0A658R5F5-F1
#
_entry.id   AF-A0A658R5F5-F1
#
_cell.length_a   1.000
_cell.length_b   1.000
_cell.length_c   1.000
_cell.angle_alpha   90.00
_cell.angle_beta   90.00
_cell.angle_gamma   90.00
#
_symmetry.space_group_name_H-M   'P 1'
#
loop_
_entity.id
_entity.type
_entity.pdbx_description
1 polymer ?
#
loop_
_entity_poly.entity_id
_entity_poly.type
_entity_poly.pdbx_seq_one_letter_code
_entity_poly.pdbx_strand_id
1 'polypeptide(L)' 'MADYRFSRRTDVYIQGAWQRSSPSGTSPLGVAWINGVTAPSSTTNQLEAAVGVRHRF' A
#
# COMPACT_ATOMS: atom_id res chain seq x y z
N MET A 1 -0.46 9.54 -2.40
CA MET A 1 -0.34 9.90 -0.97
C MET A 1 -1.04 11.23 -0.77
N ALA A 2 -1.85 11.35 0.28
CA ALA A 2 -2.49 12.60 0.66
C ALA A 2 -2.06 12.96 2.09
N ASP A 3 -1.86 14.24 2.37
CA ASP A 3 -1.36 14.74 3.64
C ASP A 3 -2.13 15.97 4.14
N TYR A 4 -2.18 16.12 5.46
CA TYR A 4 -2.74 17.29 6.14
C TYR A 4 -1.77 17.79 7.21
N ARG A 5 -1.42 19.07 7.12
CA ARG A 5 -0.44 19.70 8.02
C ARG A 5 -1.14 20.37 9.21
N PHE A 6 -0.86 19.90 10.41
CA PHE A 6 -1.23 20.62 11.64
C PHE A 6 -0.30 21.80 11.90
N SER A 7 0.96 21.69 11.50
CA SER A 7 1.99 22.73 11.67
C SER A 7 3.09 22.57 10.60
N ARG A 8 4.06 23.48 10.58
CA ARG A 8 5.29 23.37 9.76
C ARG A 8 6.08 22.09 10.00
N ARG A 9 5.93 21.49 11.19
CA ARG A 9 6.68 20.32 11.65
C ARG A 9 5.85 19.05 11.83
N THR A 10 4.52 19.14 11.84
CA THR A 10 3.66 17.97 12.12
C THR A 10 2.59 17.86 11.04
N ASP A 11 2.53 16.71 10.40
CA ASP A 11 1.48 16.34 9.46
C ASP A 11 0.96 14.91 9.69
N VAL A 12 -0.27 14.67 9.26
CA VAL A 12 -0.83 13.33 9.10
C VAL A 12 -0.89 13.00 7.63
N TYR A 13 -0.73 11.71 7.32
CA TYR A 13 -0.78 11.25 5.95
C TYR A 13 -1.57 9.96 5.83
N ILE A 14 -2.14 9.77 4.65
CA ILE A 14 -2.69 8.52 4.18
C ILE A 14 -2.02 8.17 2.85
N GLN A 15 -1.68 6.90 2.71
CA GLN A 15 -1.19 6.31 1.48
C GLN A 15 -1.96 5.04 1.18
N GLY A 16 -2.06 4.72 -0.10
CA GLY A 16 -2.61 3.46 -0.53
C GLY A 16 -1.91 3.00 -1.79
N ALA A 17 -1.86 1.68 -1.94
CA ALA A 17 -1.33 1.01 -3.10
C ALA A 17 -2.37 0.00 -3.58
N TRP A 18 -2.60 -0.04 -4.89
CA TRP A 18 -3.43 -1.05 -5.51
C TRP A 18 -2.61 -1.77 -6.57
N GLN A 19 -2.69 -3.08 -6.56
CA GLN A 19 -2.02 -3.94 -7.53
C GLN A 19 -3.01 -4.95 -8.08
N ARG A 20 -2.93 -5.16 -9.40
CA ARG A 20 -3.58 -6.25 -10.09
C ARG A 20 -2.56 -7.13 -10.76
N SER A 21 -2.65 -8.44 -10.55
CA SER A 21 -1.89 -9.45 -11.27
C SER A 21 -2.74 -10.02 -12.41
N SER A 22 -2.10 -10.26 -13.55
CA SER A 22 -2.72 -10.94 -14.70
C SER A 22 -1.78 -12.06 -15.15
N PRO A 23 -1.75 -13.19 -14.42
CA PRO A 23 -0.87 -14.29 -14.79
C PRO A 23 -1.33 -14.97 -16.07
N SER A 24 -0.37 -15.35 -16.92
CA SER A 24 -0.58 -16.33 -17.98
C SER A 24 -0.46 -17.74 -17.39
N GLY A 25 -1.60 -18.39 -17.12
CA GLY A 25 -1.64 -19.74 -16.57
C GLY A 25 -1.50 -19.79 -15.04
N THR A 26 -1.15 -20.96 -14.50
CA THR A 26 -1.08 -21.25 -13.05
C THR A 26 0.27 -20.89 -12.41
N SER A 27 0.92 -19.82 -12.88
CA SER A 27 2.21 -19.41 -12.33
C SER A 27 2.07 -19.01 -10.84
N PRO A 28 2.87 -19.58 -9.92
CA PRO A 28 2.85 -19.19 -8.51
C PRO A 28 3.36 -17.77 -8.26
N LEU A 29 4.05 -17.16 -9.24
CA LEU A 29 4.45 -15.75 -9.23
C LEU A 29 3.34 -14.80 -9.72
N GLY A 30 2.19 -15.37 -10.10
CA GLY A 30 1.03 -14.69 -10.66
C GLY A 30 0.13 -13.97 -9.65
N VAL A 31 0.61 -13.75 -8.45
CA VAL A 31 -0.19 -13.22 -7.34
C VAL A 31 -0.03 -11.71 -7.22
N ALA A 32 -1.08 -11.02 -6.74
CA ALA A 32 -0.94 -9.64 -6.32
C ALA A 32 -0.24 -9.63 -4.96
N TRP A 33 0.93 -8.98 -4.89
CA TRP A 33 1.75 -8.90 -3.69
C TRP A 33 2.42 -7.52 -3.55
N ILE A 34 1.83 -6.69 -2.69
CA ILE A 34 2.37 -5.38 -2.31
C ILE A 34 3.41 -5.57 -1.19
N ASN A 35 4.62 -5.03 -1.37
CA ASN A 35 5.68 -5.12 -0.35
C ASN A 35 5.27 -4.38 0.93
N GLY A 36 5.41 -5.03 2.09
CA GLY A 36 5.02 -4.47 3.38
C GLY A 36 3.80 -5.14 4.01
N VAL A 37 3.09 -6.01 3.28
CA VAL A 37 2.00 -6.84 3.79
C VAL A 37 2.44 -8.30 4.00
N THR A 38 1.83 -8.96 4.99
CA THR A 38 2.26 -10.28 5.48
C THR A 38 2.12 -11.42 4.46
N ALA A 39 1.20 -11.31 3.52
CA ALA A 39 0.92 -12.35 2.54
C ALA A 39 0.36 -11.79 1.22
N PRO A 40 0.56 -12.48 0.09
CA PRO A 40 -0.10 -12.15 -1.17
C PRO A 40 -1.62 -12.31 -1.06
N SER A 41 -2.35 -11.62 -1.93
CA SER A 41 -3.80 -11.77 -2.05
C SER A 41 -4.17 -13.17 -2.53
N SER A 42 -5.28 -13.72 -2.04
CA SER A 42 -5.89 -14.95 -2.56
C SER A 42 -6.59 -14.73 -3.91
N THR A 43 -6.71 -13.47 -4.35
CA THR A 43 -7.24 -13.09 -5.66
C THR A 43 -6.18 -12.35 -6.48
N THR A 44 -6.50 -12.03 -7.73
CA THR A 44 -5.63 -11.24 -8.61
C THR A 44 -5.56 -9.75 -8.24
N ASN A 45 -6.29 -9.29 -7.22
CA ASN A 45 -6.28 -7.90 -6.80
C ASN A 45 -5.81 -7.78 -5.35
N GLN A 46 -4.98 -6.79 -5.07
CA GLN A 46 -4.58 -6.42 -3.72
C GLN A 46 -4.68 -4.91 -3.52
N LEU A 47 -5.18 -4.52 -2.35
CA LEU A 47 -5.27 -3.14 -1.90
C LEU A 47 -4.60 -3.05 -0.52
N GLU A 48 -3.70 -2.09 -0.39
CA GLU A 48 -3.09 -1.69 0.88
C GLU A 48 -3.46 -0.24 1.17
N ALA A 49 -3.73 0.07 2.44
CA ALA A 49 -3.87 1.43 2.93
C ALA A 49 -3.08 1.58 4.24
N ALA A 50 -2.37 2.69 4.36
CA ALA A 50 -1.64 3.04 5.58
C ALA A 50 -1.89 4.50 5.95
N VAL A 51 -2.08 4.73 7.24
CA VAL A 51 -2.22 6.07 7.84
C VAL A 51 -1.09 6.28 8.83
N GLY A 52 -0.56 7.50 8.91
CA GLY A 52 0.54 7.80 9.80
C GLY A 52 0.60 9.27 10.21
N VAL A 53 1.35 9.52 11.28
CA VAL A 53 1.73 10.85 11.76
C VAL A 53 3.22 11.02 11.48
N ARG A 54 3.61 12.16 10.91
CA ARG A 54 5.01 12.52 10.71
C ARG A 54 5.32 13.82 11.43
N HIS A 55 6.40 13.78 12.23
CA HIS A 55 6.93 14.91 12.96
C HIS A 55 8.38 15.16 12.54
N ARG A 56 8.73 16.41 12.19
CA ARG A 56 10.07 16.84 11.77
C ARG A 56 10.72 17.66 12.90
N PHE A 57 11.91 17.27 13.31
CA PHE A 57 12.67 17.89 14.41
C PHE A 57 13.49 19.10 13.94
#